data_AF-A0A4R1MNA8-F1
#
_entry.id   AF-A0A4R1MNA8-F1
#
_cell.length_a   1.000
_cell.length_b   1.000
_cell.length_c   1.000
_cell.angle_alpha   90.00
_cell.angle_beta   90.00
_cell.angle_gamma   90.00
#
_symmetry.space_group_name_H-M   'P 1'
#
loop_
_entity.id
_entity.type
_entity.pdbx_description
1 polymer ?
#
loop_
_entity_poly.entity_id
_entity_poly.type
_entity_poly.pdbx_seq_one_letter_code
_entity_poly.pdbx_strand_id
1 'polypeptide(L)'
;MSKSPGAQGAASQSRDPFVMDLKKIREDARKHMSDGPVTQTYGADRETVLKLCNDALATEIVCVLRYKRHHFMAKGINSEAVAAEFAQHAAEEQQHADSIAERIVQLGGEPDFAPDGLKTRSHSEYKEGDNLTDMIKENLIAERIAIDTYREIIRYLGEKDVTTRRMFEDILAVEEEHADDMADLLAGRE
;
A
#
# COMPACT_ATOMS: atom_id res chain seq x y z
N MET A 1 -21.35 17.71 -61.05
CA MET A 1 -21.74 17.69 -59.62
C MET A 1 -22.06 16.23 -59.26
N SER A 2 -21.07 15.54 -58.70
CA SER A 2 -21.14 14.11 -58.36
C SER A 2 -21.98 13.88 -57.10
N LYS A 3 -22.78 12.82 -57.12
CA LYS A 3 -23.59 12.33 -56.00
C LYS A 3 -22.70 11.66 -54.95
N SER A 4 -22.92 12.00 -53.68
CA SER A 4 -22.31 11.36 -52.51
C SER A 4 -22.89 9.97 -52.25
N PRO A 5 -22.11 8.99 -51.76
CA PRO A 5 -22.64 7.72 -51.27
C PRO A 5 -23.00 7.83 -49.78
N GLY A 6 -24.11 7.18 -49.42
CA GLY A 6 -24.56 7.06 -48.03
C GLY A 6 -23.67 6.12 -47.22
N ALA A 7 -23.38 6.52 -45.99
CA ALA A 7 -22.75 5.67 -44.99
C ALA A 7 -23.83 4.91 -44.20
N GLN A 8 -23.71 3.59 -44.24
CA GLN A 8 -24.54 2.61 -43.56
C GLN A 8 -24.18 2.50 -42.08
N GLY A 9 -25.20 2.30 -41.24
CA GLY A 9 -25.23 1.18 -40.27
C GLY A 9 -24.31 1.22 -39.06
N ALA A 10 -24.84 1.78 -37.97
CA ALA A 10 -24.87 1.25 -36.60
C ALA A 10 -23.81 0.20 -36.17
N ALA A 11 -22.98 0.59 -35.20
CA ALA A 11 -22.49 -0.32 -34.16
C ALA A 11 -23.24 0.03 -32.85
N SER A 12 -24.41 -0.58 -32.68
CA SER A 12 -25.09 -0.64 -31.39
C SER A 12 -24.28 -1.57 -30.50
N GLN A 13 -23.48 -1.02 -29.59
CA GLN A 13 -22.94 -1.79 -28.46
C GLN A 13 -24.13 -2.23 -27.61
N SER A 14 -24.52 -3.50 -27.72
CA SER A 14 -25.46 -4.11 -26.81
C SER A 14 -24.82 -4.16 -25.42
N ARG A 15 -25.11 -3.15 -24.59
CA ARG A 15 -24.94 -3.27 -23.15
C ARG A 15 -26.05 -4.18 -22.67
N ASP A 16 -25.71 -5.45 -22.44
CA ASP A 16 -26.60 -6.32 -21.69
C ASP A 16 -27.01 -5.60 -20.39
N PRO A 17 -28.31 -5.58 -20.06
CA PRO A 17 -28.76 -4.94 -18.84
C PRO A 17 -28.10 -5.62 -17.65
N PHE A 18 -27.52 -4.84 -16.74
CA PHE A 18 -26.99 -5.34 -15.49
C PHE A 18 -28.11 -6.02 -14.69
N VAL A 19 -27.97 -7.32 -14.40
CA VAL A 19 -28.93 -8.10 -13.60
C VAL A 19 -28.23 -8.64 -12.36
N MET A 20 -28.82 -8.36 -11.18
CA MET A 20 -28.34 -8.83 -9.89
C MET A 20 -29.31 -9.86 -9.30
N ASP A 21 -28.83 -11.06 -8.95
CA ASP A 21 -29.64 -12.08 -8.28
C ASP A 21 -29.69 -11.83 -6.76
N LEU A 22 -30.62 -10.97 -6.35
CA LEU A 22 -30.84 -10.64 -4.94
C LEU A 22 -31.26 -11.83 -4.08
N LYS A 23 -31.92 -12.84 -4.69
CA LYS A 23 -32.35 -14.02 -3.93
C LYS A 23 -31.13 -14.85 -3.56
N LYS A 24 -30.26 -15.14 -4.53
CA LYS A 24 -28.99 -15.84 -4.30
C LYS A 24 -28.11 -15.10 -3.30
N ILE A 25 -27.91 -13.78 -3.46
CA ILE A 25 -27.10 -12.98 -2.53
C ILE A 25 -27.58 -13.12 -1.09
N ARG A 26 -28.91 -13.07 -0.86
CA ARG A 26 -29.50 -13.23 0.48
C ARG A 26 -29.38 -14.65 1.03
N GLU A 27 -29.35 -15.66 0.18
CA GLU A 27 -29.14 -17.05 0.58
C GLU A 27 -27.68 -17.30 0.95
N ASP A 28 -26.75 -16.83 0.13
CA ASP A 28 -25.30 -16.95 0.36
C ASP A 28 -24.90 -16.21 1.64
N ALA A 29 -25.41 -15.00 1.86
CA ALA A 29 -25.17 -14.24 3.09
C ALA A 29 -25.57 -14.99 4.36
N ARG A 30 -26.64 -15.80 4.32
CA ARG A 30 -27.08 -16.61 5.48
C ARG A 30 -26.23 -17.87 5.67
N LYS A 31 -25.70 -18.45 4.60
CA LYS A 31 -24.87 -19.65 4.65
C LYS A 31 -23.44 -19.36 5.13
N HIS A 32 -22.93 -18.17 4.81
CA HIS A 32 -21.53 -17.79 4.98
C HIS A 32 -21.32 -16.70 6.04
N MET A 33 -22.19 -16.63 7.06
CA MET A 33 -22.11 -15.58 8.09
C MET A 33 -20.79 -15.59 8.88
N SER A 34 -20.12 -16.73 8.97
CA SER A 34 -18.82 -16.88 9.64
C SER A 34 -17.67 -16.22 8.88
N ASP A 35 -17.83 -15.92 7.59
CA ASP A 35 -16.77 -15.41 6.73
C ASP A 35 -16.62 -13.88 6.85
N GLY A 36 -17.36 -13.26 7.77
CA GLY A 36 -17.30 -11.84 8.04
C GLY A 36 -17.66 -10.99 6.82
N PRO A 37 -16.84 -9.97 6.46
CA PRO A 37 -17.10 -9.12 5.30
C PRO A 37 -16.72 -9.79 3.96
N VAL A 38 -16.10 -10.98 3.97
CA VAL A 38 -15.70 -11.69 2.75
C VAL A 38 -16.91 -12.45 2.19
N THR A 39 -17.47 -11.94 1.10
CA THR A 39 -18.61 -12.55 0.42
C THR A 39 -18.17 -13.41 -0.76
N GLN A 40 -19.10 -14.22 -1.29
CA GLN A 40 -18.88 -15.06 -2.48
C GLN A 40 -18.58 -14.26 -3.77
N THR A 41 -18.73 -12.94 -3.74
CA THR A 41 -18.40 -12.04 -4.85
C THR A 41 -17.00 -11.44 -4.73
N TYR A 42 -16.24 -11.77 -3.68
CA TYR A 42 -14.83 -11.36 -3.58
C TYR A 42 -14.03 -11.95 -4.74
N GLY A 43 -13.39 -11.09 -5.53
CA GLY A 43 -12.86 -11.45 -6.84
C GLY A 43 -11.37 -11.79 -6.87
N ALA A 44 -10.64 -11.52 -5.80
CA ALA A 44 -9.20 -11.77 -5.72
C ALA A 44 -8.90 -13.14 -5.10
N ASP A 45 -7.70 -13.66 -5.37
CA ASP A 45 -7.20 -14.80 -4.61
C ASP A 45 -6.83 -14.32 -3.21
N ARG A 46 -7.67 -14.69 -2.24
CA ARG A 46 -7.56 -14.23 -0.86
C ARG A 46 -6.24 -14.63 -0.21
N GLU A 47 -5.71 -15.82 -0.50
CA GLU A 47 -4.43 -16.25 0.07
C GLU A 47 -3.27 -15.39 -0.43
N THR A 48 -3.26 -15.07 -1.72
CA THR A 48 -2.29 -14.14 -2.29
C THR A 48 -2.44 -12.73 -1.69
N VAL A 49 -3.67 -12.21 -1.54
CA VAL A 49 -3.88 -10.88 -0.94
C VAL A 49 -3.39 -10.84 0.51
N LEU A 50 -3.69 -11.88 1.30
CA LEU A 50 -3.21 -11.99 2.68
C LEU A 50 -1.68 -12.06 2.77
N LYS A 51 -1.02 -12.75 1.83
CA LYS A 51 0.43 -12.78 1.73
C LYS A 51 0.99 -11.38 1.43
N LEU A 52 0.48 -10.71 0.39
CA LEU A 52 0.92 -9.37 0.01
C LEU A 52 0.74 -8.36 1.15
N CYS A 53 -0.39 -8.43 1.87
CA CYS A 53 -0.62 -7.57 3.04
C CYS A 53 0.38 -7.87 4.15
N ASN A 54 0.72 -9.14 4.42
CA ASN A 54 1.69 -9.48 5.46
C ASN A 54 3.14 -9.10 5.10
N ASP A 55 3.50 -9.14 3.81
CA ASP A 55 4.81 -8.67 3.33
C ASP A 55 4.88 -7.12 3.42
N ALA A 56 3.79 -6.42 3.09
CA ALA A 56 3.68 -4.97 3.27
C ALA A 56 3.71 -4.58 4.77
N LEU A 57 2.95 -5.28 5.64
CA LEU A 57 3.01 -5.09 7.08
C LEU A 57 4.44 -5.23 7.63
N ALA A 58 5.18 -6.24 7.17
CA ALA A 58 6.58 -6.39 7.55
C ALA A 58 7.44 -5.20 7.11
N THR A 59 7.17 -4.67 5.92
CA THR A 59 7.84 -3.50 5.36
C THR A 59 7.60 -2.27 6.23
N GLU A 60 6.34 -1.99 6.57
CA GLU A 60 5.98 -0.86 7.42
C GLU A 60 6.62 -0.94 8.80
N ILE A 61 6.62 -2.12 9.43
CA ILE A 61 7.27 -2.30 10.74
C ILE A 61 8.78 -2.03 10.63
N VAL A 62 9.44 -2.46 9.54
CA VAL A 62 10.86 -2.14 9.31
C VAL A 62 11.06 -0.64 9.12
N CYS A 63 10.18 0.05 8.37
CA CYS A 63 10.22 1.50 8.18
C CYS A 63 10.04 2.25 9.51
N VAL A 64 9.03 1.91 10.33
CA VAL A 64 8.84 2.47 11.68
C VAL A 64 10.12 2.36 12.50
N LEU A 65 10.73 1.17 12.54
CA LEU A 65 11.93 0.92 13.34
C LEU A 65 13.14 1.69 12.80
N ARG A 66 13.27 1.81 11.48
CA ARG A 66 14.36 2.55 10.81
C ARG A 66 14.23 4.05 11.08
N TYR A 67 13.07 4.64 10.84
CA TYR A 67 12.81 6.05 11.12
C TYR A 67 12.99 6.40 12.59
N LYS A 68 12.49 5.57 13.53
CA LYS A 68 12.74 5.78 14.96
C LYS A 68 14.23 5.78 15.28
N ARG A 69 14.99 4.84 14.74
CA ARG A 69 16.45 4.82 14.92
C ARG A 69 17.08 6.11 14.38
N HIS A 70 16.73 6.51 13.16
CA HIS A 70 17.26 7.71 12.52
C HIS A 70 16.90 8.99 13.30
N HIS A 71 15.67 9.11 13.80
CA HIS A 71 15.25 10.20 14.69
C HIS A 71 16.17 10.32 15.91
N PHE A 72 16.39 9.23 16.65
CA PHE A 72 17.22 9.27 17.86
C PHE A 72 18.72 9.46 17.58
N MET A 73 19.17 9.06 16.38
CA MET A 73 20.57 9.14 15.97
C MET A 73 20.90 10.44 15.24
N ALA A 74 19.91 11.23 14.83
CA ALA A 74 20.08 12.52 14.19
C ALA A 74 20.80 13.50 15.12
N LYS A 75 22.01 13.91 14.71
CA LYS A 75 22.89 14.79 15.48
C LYS A 75 23.63 15.75 14.54
N GLY A 76 24.14 16.83 15.10
CA GLY A 76 24.89 17.86 14.37
C GLY A 76 24.08 19.12 14.10
N ILE A 77 24.72 20.09 13.42
CA ILE A 77 24.10 21.36 13.07
C ILE A 77 22.95 21.09 12.10
N ASN A 78 21.79 21.73 12.32
CA ASN A 78 20.56 21.56 11.53
C ASN A 78 19.97 20.13 11.56
N SER A 79 20.20 19.37 12.63
CA SER A 79 19.62 18.02 12.79
C SER A 79 18.19 18.04 13.34
N GLU A 80 17.78 19.09 14.03
CA GLU A 80 16.49 19.15 14.73
C GLU A 80 15.29 19.02 13.78
N ALA A 81 15.30 19.73 12.65
CA ALA A 81 14.24 19.63 11.64
C ALA A 81 14.18 18.22 11.02
N VAL A 82 15.34 17.64 10.66
CA VAL A 82 15.40 16.28 10.10
C VAL A 82 14.96 15.23 11.12
N ALA A 83 15.32 15.41 12.39
CA ALA A 83 14.88 14.52 13.46
C ALA A 83 13.35 14.60 13.64
N ALA A 84 12.76 15.79 13.55
CA ALA A 84 11.31 15.96 13.61
C ALA A 84 10.62 15.24 12.45
N GLU A 85 11.14 15.39 11.23
CA GLU A 85 10.62 14.69 10.04
C GLU A 85 10.68 13.18 10.20
N PHE A 86 11.82 12.64 10.65
CA PHE A 86 11.94 11.20 10.93
C PHE A 86 10.98 10.71 12.01
N ALA A 87 10.64 11.53 13.00
CA ALA A 87 9.65 11.16 14.01
C ALA A 87 8.22 11.18 13.45
N GLN A 88 7.91 12.13 12.56
CA GLN A 88 6.63 12.22 11.89
C GLN A 88 6.41 11.00 10.99
N HIS A 89 7.35 10.72 10.09
CA HIS A 89 7.25 9.55 9.20
C HIS A 89 7.14 8.26 10.03
N ALA A 90 7.95 8.08 11.09
CA ALA A 90 7.80 6.92 11.98
C ALA A 90 6.39 6.71 12.57
N ALA A 91 5.63 7.79 12.76
CA ALA A 91 4.25 7.72 13.23
C ALA A 91 3.28 7.41 12.09
N GLU A 92 3.51 7.93 10.89
CA GLU A 92 2.74 7.62 9.68
C GLU A 92 2.92 6.17 9.23
N GLU A 93 4.14 5.65 9.22
CA GLU A 93 4.41 4.22 8.95
C GLU A 93 3.70 3.30 9.95
N GLN A 94 3.54 3.74 11.20
CA GLN A 94 2.78 2.98 12.19
C GLN A 94 1.29 2.95 11.84
N GLN A 95 0.74 4.05 11.31
CA GLN A 95 -0.65 4.10 10.84
C GLN A 95 -0.85 3.22 9.60
N HIS A 96 0.14 3.15 8.72
CA HIS A 96 0.15 2.23 7.57
C HIS A 96 0.11 0.78 8.06
N ALA A 97 1.01 0.40 8.97
CA ALA A 97 1.07 -0.93 9.58
C ALA A 97 -0.27 -1.32 10.24
N ASP A 98 -0.85 -0.42 11.02
CA ASP A 98 -2.11 -0.66 11.74
C ASP A 98 -3.28 -0.87 10.75
N SER A 99 -3.35 -0.05 9.69
CA SER A 99 -4.37 -0.16 8.65
C SER A 99 -4.28 -1.49 7.87
N ILE A 100 -3.06 -1.89 7.52
CA ILE A 100 -2.80 -3.17 6.86
C ILE A 100 -3.17 -4.35 7.76
N ALA A 101 -2.79 -4.30 9.05
CA ALA A 101 -3.11 -5.33 10.02
C ALA A 101 -4.63 -5.49 10.21
N GLU A 102 -5.36 -4.38 10.31
CA GLU A 102 -6.82 -4.41 10.37
C GLU A 102 -7.40 -5.08 9.11
N ARG A 103 -6.86 -4.72 7.93
CA ARG A 103 -7.33 -5.29 6.67
C ARG A 103 -7.08 -6.80 6.57
N ILE A 104 -5.94 -7.29 7.07
CA ILE A 104 -5.63 -8.72 7.16
C ILE A 104 -6.70 -9.45 7.97
N VAL A 105 -7.07 -8.92 9.13
CA VAL A 105 -8.11 -9.51 10.00
C VAL A 105 -9.49 -9.48 9.32
N GLN A 106 -9.84 -8.38 8.65
CA GLN A 106 -11.09 -8.28 7.89
C GLN A 106 -11.19 -9.34 6.78
N LEU A 107 -10.07 -9.72 6.17
CA LEU A 107 -9.98 -10.78 5.17
C LEU A 107 -9.90 -12.20 5.79
N GLY A 108 -9.95 -12.31 7.12
CA GLY A 108 -9.91 -13.58 7.85
C GLY A 108 -8.51 -14.18 7.97
N GLY A 109 -7.46 -13.39 7.77
CA GLY A 109 -6.08 -13.78 8.04
C GLY A 109 -5.59 -13.32 9.41
N GLU A 110 -4.33 -13.66 9.72
CA GLU A 110 -3.65 -13.26 10.95
C GLU A 110 -2.48 -12.32 10.59
N PRO A 111 -2.40 -11.12 11.19
CA PRO A 111 -1.29 -10.20 10.94
C PRO A 111 -0.03 -10.66 11.67
N ASP A 112 1.05 -10.86 10.93
CA ASP A 112 2.32 -11.37 11.46
C ASP A 112 3.24 -10.24 11.95
N PHE A 113 3.14 -9.96 13.25
CA PHE A 113 4.02 -9.04 14.00
C PHE A 113 5.27 -9.73 14.59
N ALA A 114 5.51 -11.01 14.28
CA ALA A 114 6.67 -11.70 14.84
C ALA A 114 7.97 -10.99 14.39
N PRO A 115 8.89 -10.68 15.34
CA PRO A 115 10.19 -10.13 14.97
C PRO A 115 11.01 -11.10 14.11
N ASP A 116 10.81 -12.39 14.33
CA ASP A 116 11.43 -13.45 13.54
C ASP A 116 10.89 -13.42 12.10
N GLY A 117 11.80 -13.46 11.12
CA GLY A 117 11.44 -13.42 9.71
C GLY A 117 11.00 -12.04 9.19
N LEU A 118 10.98 -10.99 10.03
CA LEU A 118 10.59 -9.64 9.60
C LEU A 118 11.45 -9.14 8.42
N LYS A 119 12.77 -9.31 8.53
CA LYS A 119 13.72 -8.94 7.46
C LYS A 119 13.56 -9.76 6.18
N THR A 120 13.02 -10.98 6.25
CA THR A 120 12.81 -11.83 5.08
C THR A 120 11.48 -11.58 4.38
N ARG A 121 10.50 -11.04 5.11
CA ARG A 121 9.17 -10.68 4.58
C ARG A 121 9.13 -9.26 4.04
N SER A 122 9.84 -8.34 4.69
CA SER A 122 9.93 -6.94 4.30
C SER A 122 10.52 -6.77 2.90
N HIS A 123 9.93 -5.88 2.11
CA HIS A 123 10.52 -5.43 0.84
C HIS A 123 11.70 -4.48 1.06
N SER A 124 11.67 -3.72 2.15
CA SER A 124 12.66 -2.72 2.50
C SER A 124 13.70 -3.25 3.49
N GLU A 125 14.91 -2.68 3.45
CA GLU A 125 16.00 -3.05 4.34
C GLU A 125 16.04 -2.19 5.61
N TYR A 126 16.49 -2.78 6.71
CA TYR A 126 16.88 -2.04 7.91
C TYR A 126 18.34 -1.57 7.76
N LYS A 127 18.52 -0.39 7.16
CA LYS A 127 19.83 0.26 7.02
C LYS A 127 19.97 1.38 8.04
N GLU A 128 21.15 1.46 8.62
CA GLU A 128 21.42 2.30 9.79
C GLU A 128 21.89 3.72 9.45
N GLY A 129 22.67 3.89 8.39
CA GLY A 129 23.35 5.15 8.07
C GLY A 129 24.46 5.55 9.07
N ASP A 130 25.60 6.02 8.55
CA ASP A 130 26.74 6.42 9.40
C ASP A 130 26.67 7.89 9.83
N ASN A 131 25.99 8.72 9.04
CA ASN A 131 25.77 10.14 9.31
C ASN A 131 24.38 10.58 8.85
N LEU A 132 24.03 11.85 9.13
CA LEU A 132 22.69 12.37 8.86
C LEU A 132 22.32 12.34 7.36
N THR A 133 23.28 12.60 6.47
CA THR A 133 23.06 12.50 5.02
C THR A 133 22.82 11.06 4.59
N ASP A 134 23.54 10.11 5.16
CA ASP A 134 23.31 8.68 4.86
C ASP A 134 21.94 8.23 5.36
N MET A 135 21.51 8.65 6.56
CA MET A 135 20.17 8.33 7.08
C MET A 135 19.05 8.82 6.15
N ILE A 136 19.17 10.04 5.61
CA ILE A 136 18.22 10.59 4.63
C ILE A 136 18.23 9.76 3.35
N LYS A 137 19.40 9.40 2.83
CA LYS A 137 19.52 8.58 1.62
C LYS A 137 18.91 7.19 1.80
N GLU A 138 19.16 6.54 2.93
CA GLU A 138 18.62 5.20 3.22
C GLU A 138 17.09 5.24 3.36
N ASN A 139 16.53 6.29 3.96
CA ASN A 139 15.07 6.49 3.98
C ASN A 139 14.51 6.75 2.58
N LEU A 140 15.11 7.64 1.79
CA LEU A 140 14.68 7.87 0.39
C LEU A 140 14.72 6.59 -0.46
N ILE A 141 15.75 5.76 -0.30
CA ILE A 141 15.84 4.46 -1.00
C ILE A 141 14.68 3.56 -0.57
N ALA A 142 14.39 3.50 0.72
CA ALA A 142 13.30 2.71 1.25
C ALA A 142 11.93 3.15 0.74
N GLU A 143 11.65 4.46 0.70
CA GLU A 143 10.34 4.95 0.20
C GLU A 143 10.16 4.65 -1.27
N ARG A 144 11.22 4.74 -2.06
CA ARG A 144 11.17 4.35 -3.47
C ARG A 144 10.88 2.85 -3.66
N ILE A 145 11.39 2.00 -2.77
CA ILE A 145 11.05 0.57 -2.75
C ILE A 145 9.58 0.38 -2.36
N ALA A 146 9.10 1.05 -1.31
CA ALA A 146 7.70 0.99 -0.89
C ALA A 146 6.76 1.42 -2.03
N ILE A 147 7.00 2.59 -2.63
CA ILE A 147 6.26 3.13 -3.79
C ILE A 147 6.13 2.10 -4.92
N ASP A 148 7.25 1.53 -5.38
CA ASP A 148 7.23 0.60 -6.51
C ASP A 148 6.52 -0.71 -6.14
N THR A 149 6.74 -1.23 -4.93
CA THR A 149 6.06 -2.45 -4.48
C THR A 149 4.55 -2.25 -4.32
N TYR A 150 4.12 -1.10 -3.80
CA TYR A 150 2.71 -0.80 -3.57
C TYR A 150 1.97 -0.54 -4.90
N ARG A 151 2.62 0.07 -5.89
CA ARG A 151 2.08 0.16 -7.25
C ARG A 151 1.83 -1.22 -7.88
N GLU A 152 2.72 -2.19 -7.66
CA GLU A 152 2.51 -3.55 -8.14
C GLU A 152 1.37 -4.26 -7.40
N ILE A 153 1.26 -4.07 -6.08
CA ILE A 153 0.13 -4.59 -5.28
C ILE A 153 -1.21 -3.99 -5.76
N ILE A 154 -1.27 -2.67 -5.93
CA ILE A 154 -2.46 -1.95 -6.45
C ILE A 154 -2.88 -2.51 -7.81
N ARG A 155 -1.91 -2.74 -8.71
CA ARG A 155 -2.17 -3.33 -10.03
C ARG A 155 -2.70 -4.75 -9.93
N TYR A 156 -2.14 -5.57 -9.03
CA TYR A 156 -2.60 -6.93 -8.81
C TYR A 156 -4.05 -6.97 -8.31
N LEU A 157 -4.38 -6.11 -7.35
CA LEU A 157 -5.71 -6.02 -6.73
C LEU A 157 -6.75 -5.56 -7.75
N GLY A 158 -6.48 -4.47 -8.49
CA GLY A 158 -7.35 -3.95 -9.54
C GLY A 158 -8.82 -3.86 -9.12
N GLU A 159 -9.72 -4.35 -9.97
CA GLU A 159 -11.16 -4.39 -9.69
C GLU A 159 -11.58 -5.58 -8.79
N LYS A 160 -10.66 -6.50 -8.50
CA LYS A 160 -10.96 -7.75 -7.77
C LYS A 160 -11.06 -7.55 -6.26
N ASP A 161 -10.35 -6.55 -5.72
CA ASP A 161 -10.41 -6.14 -4.31
C ASP A 161 -10.23 -4.61 -4.20
N VAL A 162 -11.31 -3.89 -4.45
CA VAL A 162 -11.31 -2.42 -4.50
C VAL A 162 -11.01 -1.76 -3.15
N THR A 163 -11.33 -2.43 -2.04
CA THR A 163 -11.13 -1.89 -0.69
C THR A 163 -9.66 -1.97 -0.29
N THR A 164 -9.02 -3.13 -0.48
CA THR A 164 -7.58 -3.26 -0.25
C THR A 164 -6.79 -2.38 -1.21
N ARG A 165 -7.22 -2.28 -2.48
CA ARG A 165 -6.59 -1.40 -3.46
C ARG A 165 -6.59 0.05 -2.99
N ARG A 166 -7.75 0.55 -2.55
CA ARG A 166 -7.88 1.92 -2.06
C ARG A 166 -6.98 2.18 -0.84
N MET A 167 -6.91 1.24 0.10
CA MET A 167 -6.01 1.35 1.25
C MET A 167 -4.55 1.52 0.80
N PHE A 168 -4.09 0.71 -0.16
CA PHE A 168 -2.73 0.87 -0.70
C PHE A 168 -2.54 2.14 -1.53
N GLU A 169 -3.58 2.63 -2.22
CA GLU A 169 -3.54 3.93 -2.91
C GLU A 169 -3.39 5.09 -1.91
N ASP A 170 -4.09 5.02 -0.77
CA ASP A 170 -3.98 6.01 0.30
C ASP A 170 -2.58 5.98 0.95
N ILE A 171 -2.03 4.79 1.23
CA ILE A 171 -0.65 4.62 1.75
C ILE A 171 0.37 5.12 0.71
N LEU A 172 0.24 4.72 -0.56
CA LEU A 172 1.14 5.14 -1.64
C LEU A 172 1.25 6.66 -1.75
N ALA A 173 0.15 7.39 -1.58
CA ALA A 173 0.16 8.84 -1.63
C ALA A 173 1.05 9.45 -0.53
N VAL A 174 1.02 8.87 0.68
CA VAL A 174 1.88 9.28 1.80
C VAL A 174 3.33 8.88 1.54
N GLU A 175 3.61 7.70 1.00
CA GLU A 175 5.00 7.32 0.65
C GLU A 175 5.62 8.22 -0.42
N GLU A 176 4.82 8.70 -1.37
CA GLU A 176 5.26 9.67 -2.38
C GLU A 176 5.60 11.03 -1.74
N GLU A 177 4.88 11.46 -0.71
CA GLU A 177 5.18 12.64 0.11
C GLU A 177 6.47 12.43 0.92
N HIS A 178 6.60 11.30 1.62
CA HIS A 178 7.81 10.95 2.36
C HIS A 178 9.06 10.99 1.47
N ALA A 179 8.96 10.45 0.25
CA ALA A 179 10.05 10.44 -0.71
C ALA A 179 10.43 11.86 -1.20
N ASP A 180 9.45 12.75 -1.37
CA ASP A 180 9.68 14.15 -1.74
C ASP A 180 10.40 14.89 -0.62
N ASP A 181 9.93 14.74 0.63
CA ASP A 181 10.56 15.35 1.81
C ASP A 181 12.01 14.89 1.99
N MET A 182 12.28 13.59 1.83
CA MET A 182 13.65 13.07 1.90
C MET A 182 14.53 13.59 0.76
N ALA A 183 13.98 13.77 -0.44
CA ALA A 183 14.71 14.33 -1.58
C ALA A 183 15.05 15.81 -1.35
N ASP A 184 14.12 16.61 -0.83
CA ASP A 184 14.33 18.02 -0.50
C ASP A 184 15.36 18.20 0.61
N LEU A 185 15.28 17.39 1.68
CA LEU A 185 16.26 17.38 2.76
C LEU A 185 17.66 16.98 2.27
N LEU A 186 17.74 16.10 1.27
CA LEU A 186 19.01 15.70 0.67
C LEU A 186 19.60 16.82 -0.20
N ALA A 187 18.78 17.44 -1.05
CA ALA A 187 19.19 18.55 -1.91
C ALA A 187 19.66 19.77 -1.11
N GLY A 188 19.03 20.06 0.04
CA GLY A 188 19.44 21.16 0.93
C GLY A 188 20.78 20.93 1.66
N ARG A 189 21.43 19.78 1.47
CA ARG A 189 22.71 19.41 2.08
C ARG A 189 23.88 19.34 1.10
N GLU A 190 23.62 19.51 -0.21
CA GLU A 190 24.64 19.67 -1.26
C GLU A 190 25.11 21.12 -1.37
#